data_AF-A0A7V0U3P7-F1
#
_entry.id   AF-A0A7V0U3P7-F1
#
_cell.length_a   1.000
_cell.length_b   1.000
_cell.length_c   1.000
_cell.angle_alpha   90.00
_cell.angle_beta   90.00
_cell.angle_gamma   90.00
#
_symmetry.space_group_name_H-M   'P 1'
#
loop_
_entity.id
_entity.type
_entity.pdbx_description
1 polymer ?
#
loop_
_entity_poly.entity_id
_entity_poly.type
_entity_poly.pdbx_seq_one_letter_code
_entity_poly.pdbx_strand_id
1 'polypeptide(L)'
;MTKRFFISMALIGLMVLCLVVNGLAEDRLVVKDGLDQTSFKVDDTGTIYSSSSIGVGTDTPERRFHLKGSNAVARIDRPENSASFMLVRTDPSGSSVYKTFVIGVDAAGVNNGNFFIRDNGTETSGNGLAVRVFIDNQGRVGIGTTSPQGKLDVNGAIYQRGFQVHADYVFDQDYVLESIEEHARYMWEHKHLKSVPAAVKDADGREVIETGAHLRGILEELEKAHIYIERLNQRIAELEKTIAKQ
;
A
#
# COMPACT_ATOMS: atom_id res chain seq x y z
N MET A 1 8.97 -34.91 49.07
CA MET A 1 7.96 -34.11 49.80
C MET A 1 7.79 -32.79 49.05
N THR A 2 6.82 -32.75 48.14
CA THR A 2 6.61 -31.65 47.18
C THR A 2 5.97 -30.48 47.92
N LYS A 3 6.72 -29.42 48.19
CA LYS A 3 6.16 -28.20 48.79
C LYS A 3 5.51 -27.36 47.69
N ARG A 4 4.20 -27.54 47.48
CA ARG A 4 3.37 -26.59 46.74
C ARG A 4 3.09 -25.41 47.68
N PHE A 5 3.59 -24.22 47.36
CA PHE A 5 3.16 -23.00 48.05
C PHE A 5 1.91 -22.48 47.35
N PHE A 6 0.74 -22.79 47.91
CA PHE A 6 -0.50 -22.11 47.54
C PHE A 6 -0.55 -20.79 48.30
N ILE A 7 -0.36 -19.67 47.60
CA ILE A 7 -0.73 -18.37 48.13
C ILE A 7 -2.19 -18.15 47.72
N SER A 8 -3.13 -18.60 48.56
CA SER A 8 -4.53 -18.21 48.44
C SER A 8 -4.69 -16.84 49.11
N MET A 9 -4.69 -15.77 48.33
CA MET A 9 -5.14 -14.46 48.83
C MET A 9 -6.67 -14.47 48.80
N ALA A 10 -7.29 -14.80 49.93
CA ALA A 10 -8.72 -14.62 50.13
C ALA A 10 -9.01 -13.13 50.37
N LEU A 11 -9.45 -12.40 49.33
CA LEU A 11 -10.34 -11.25 49.48
C LEU A 11 -11.04 -10.99 48.13
N ILE A 12 -12.33 -11.36 48.06
CA ILE A 12 -13.32 -10.96 47.05
C ILE A 12 -12.83 -11.12 45.59
N GLY A 13 -12.82 -12.35 45.10
CA GLY A 13 -12.46 -12.71 43.72
C GLY A 13 -11.44 -13.85 43.72
N LEU A 14 -11.90 -15.07 43.50
CA LEU A 14 -11.08 -16.27 43.61
C LEU A 14 -10.08 -16.34 42.45
N MET A 15 -8.86 -15.86 42.66
CA MET A 15 -7.75 -15.96 41.71
C MET A 15 -6.60 -16.71 42.40
N VAL A 16 -6.22 -17.87 41.86
CA VAL A 16 -5.18 -18.72 42.44
C VAL A 16 -3.90 -18.55 41.64
N LEU A 17 -2.88 -17.99 42.29
CA LEU A 17 -1.52 -17.90 41.75
C LEU A 17 -0.74 -19.14 42.17
N CYS A 18 -0.32 -19.96 41.21
CA CYS A 18 0.53 -21.12 41.45
C CYS A 18 1.94 -20.86 40.93
N LEU A 19 2.92 -20.82 41.84
CA LEU A 19 4.36 -20.76 41.54
C LEU A 19 4.95 -22.15 41.80
N VAL A 20 5.39 -22.83 40.74
CA VAL A 20 6.03 -24.15 40.84
C VAL A 20 7.54 -23.97 40.75
N VAL A 21 8.26 -24.40 41.79
CA VAL A 21 9.71 -24.12 41.94
C VAL A 21 10.59 -25.37 41.75
N ASN A 22 10.06 -26.55 41.40
CA ASN A 22 10.93 -27.72 41.16
C ASN A 22 10.45 -28.70 40.08
N GLY A 23 11.24 -28.72 39.00
CA GLY A 23 11.70 -29.87 38.20
C GLY A 23 10.79 -31.08 38.06
N LEU A 24 9.90 -31.04 37.06
CA LEU A 24 9.53 -32.09 36.10
C LEU A 24 8.48 -31.44 35.19
N ALA A 25 8.74 -31.30 33.89
CA ALA A 25 7.80 -30.95 32.79
C ALA A 25 6.48 -30.25 33.20
N GLU A 26 6.56 -29.14 33.93
CA GLU A 26 5.40 -28.39 34.41
C GLU A 26 5.60 -26.91 34.12
N ASP A 27 4.48 -26.22 33.84
CA ASP A 27 4.45 -24.81 33.47
C ASP A 27 5.13 -23.93 34.55
N ARG A 28 5.96 -22.97 34.15
CA ARG A 28 6.76 -22.10 35.03
C ARG A 28 5.91 -21.13 35.86
N LEU A 29 4.81 -20.65 35.30
CA LEU A 29 3.84 -19.79 35.97
C LEU A 29 2.46 -20.16 35.44
N VAL A 30 1.51 -20.42 36.35
CA VAL A 30 0.11 -20.67 36.00
C VAL A 30 -0.79 -19.82 36.87
N VAL A 31 -1.65 -19.06 36.22
CA VAL A 31 -2.74 -18.31 36.82
C VAL A 31 -4.03 -18.99 36.42
N LYS A 32 -4.85 -19.32 37.41
CA LYS A 32 -6.15 -19.94 37.20
C LYS A 32 -7.29 -19.04 37.63
N ASP A 33 -8.44 -19.18 36.96
CA ASP A 33 -9.68 -18.52 37.35
C ASP A 33 -10.38 -19.25 38.52
N GLY A 34 -11.53 -18.74 38.93
CA GLY A 34 -12.32 -19.32 40.03
C GLY A 34 -12.92 -20.70 39.74
N LEU A 35 -12.82 -21.20 38.50
CA LEU A 35 -13.25 -22.52 38.07
C LEU A 35 -12.07 -23.49 37.86
N ASP A 36 -10.87 -23.11 38.32
CA ASP A 36 -9.61 -23.86 38.16
C ASP A 36 -9.16 -24.02 36.69
N GLN A 37 -9.67 -23.18 35.78
CA GLN A 37 -9.23 -23.12 34.39
C GLN A 37 -8.02 -22.19 34.24
N THR A 38 -7.05 -22.57 33.41
CA THR A 38 -5.85 -21.75 33.15
C THR A 38 -6.22 -20.47 32.42
N SER A 39 -6.07 -19.32 33.07
CA SER A 39 -6.33 -18.02 32.46
C SER A 39 -5.08 -17.44 31.79
N PHE A 40 -3.90 -17.67 32.38
CA PHE A 40 -2.60 -17.28 31.87
C PHE A 40 -1.54 -18.30 32.28
N LYS A 41 -0.62 -18.62 31.38
CA LYS A 41 0.55 -19.43 31.74
C LYS A 41 1.80 -19.08 30.95
N VAL A 42 2.95 -19.36 31.56
CA VAL A 42 4.26 -19.43 30.91
C VAL A 42 4.75 -20.85 31.10
N ASP A 43 4.89 -21.61 30.03
CA ASP A 43 5.36 -23.00 30.13
C ASP A 43 6.89 -23.11 30.19
N ASP A 44 7.40 -24.33 30.29
CA ASP A 44 8.84 -24.63 30.35
C ASP A 44 9.57 -24.38 29.02
N THR A 45 8.86 -24.44 27.89
CA THR A 45 9.36 -24.07 26.56
C THR A 45 9.47 -22.55 26.35
N GLY A 46 8.89 -21.76 27.26
CA GLY A 46 8.81 -20.31 27.16
C GLY A 46 7.60 -19.82 26.35
N THR A 47 6.68 -20.71 26.00
CA THR A 47 5.41 -20.32 25.38
C THR A 47 4.56 -19.57 26.41
N ILE A 48 4.03 -18.42 25.99
CA ILE A 48 3.11 -17.62 26.79
C ILE A 48 1.70 -17.85 26.26
N TYR A 49 0.79 -18.27 27.12
CA TYR A 49 -0.62 -18.42 26.82
C TYR A 49 -1.47 -17.46 27.66
N SER A 50 -2.46 -16.86 27.01
CA SER A 50 -3.51 -16.08 27.67
C SER A 50 -4.86 -16.44 27.06
N SER A 51 -5.80 -16.83 27.92
CA SER A 51 -7.19 -17.13 27.55
C SER A 51 -7.96 -15.87 27.12
N SER A 52 -7.61 -14.71 27.69
CA SER A 52 -8.19 -13.39 27.42
C SER A 52 -7.23 -12.44 26.71
N SER A 53 -7.68 -11.21 26.44
CA SER A 53 -6.86 -10.16 25.84
C SER A 53 -5.71 -9.73 26.74
N ILE A 54 -4.56 -9.40 26.15
CA ILE A 54 -3.38 -8.82 26.82
C ILE A 54 -3.33 -7.32 26.50
N GLY A 55 -3.43 -6.49 27.54
CA GLY A 55 -3.24 -5.05 27.48
C GLY A 55 -1.85 -4.65 27.97
N VAL A 56 -1.11 -3.86 27.19
CA VAL A 56 0.17 -3.25 27.62
C VAL A 56 -0.05 -1.74 27.66
N GLY A 57 -0.15 -1.18 28.87
CA GLY A 57 -0.47 0.24 29.10
C GLY A 57 -1.97 0.58 29.01
N THR A 58 -2.85 -0.42 29.08
CA THR A 58 -4.30 -0.26 29.16
C THR A 58 -4.96 -1.44 29.87
N ASP A 59 -5.95 -1.17 30.73
CA ASP A 59 -6.74 -2.19 31.43
C ASP A 59 -7.99 -2.61 30.64
N THR A 60 -8.33 -1.88 29.57
CA THR A 60 -9.50 -2.14 28.71
C THR A 60 -9.05 -2.43 27.26
N PRO A 61 -8.48 -3.61 26.97
CA PRO A 61 -8.05 -3.96 25.63
C PRO A 61 -9.24 -4.18 24.67
N GLU A 62 -9.24 -3.55 23.49
CA GLU A 62 -10.33 -3.70 22.49
C GLU A 62 -10.10 -4.86 21.51
N ARG A 63 -8.90 -5.45 21.52
CA ARG A 63 -8.50 -6.63 20.74
C ARG A 63 -7.63 -7.54 21.61
N ARG A 64 -7.40 -8.78 21.13
CA ARG A 64 -6.64 -9.82 21.86
C ARG A 64 -5.25 -9.36 22.32
N PHE A 65 -4.65 -8.41 21.61
CA PHE A 65 -3.43 -7.73 22.02
C PHE A 65 -3.61 -6.22 21.76
N HIS A 66 -3.41 -5.40 22.78
CA HIS A 66 -3.58 -3.94 22.71
C HIS A 66 -2.41 -3.26 23.44
N LEU A 67 -1.53 -2.56 22.70
CA LEU A 67 -0.55 -1.65 23.28
C LEU A 67 -1.09 -0.22 23.26
N LYS A 68 -0.98 0.49 24.37
CA LYS A 68 -1.42 1.88 24.52
C LYS A 68 -0.39 2.68 25.32
N GLY A 69 -0.11 3.90 24.89
CA GLY A 69 0.84 4.81 25.55
C GLY A 69 1.71 5.59 24.57
N SER A 70 2.43 6.60 25.06
CA SER A 70 3.26 7.50 24.22
C SER A 70 4.44 6.80 23.53
N ASN A 71 4.91 5.67 24.07
CA ASN A 71 5.98 4.84 23.50
C ASN A 71 5.46 3.45 23.07
N ALA A 72 4.16 3.31 22.78
CA ALA A 72 3.58 2.04 22.36
C ALA A 72 4.07 1.66 20.94
N VAL A 73 5.07 0.78 20.87
CA VAL A 73 5.68 0.32 19.61
C VAL A 73 5.89 -1.19 19.67
N ALA A 74 5.53 -1.89 18.58
CA ALA A 74 5.99 -3.24 18.32
C ALA A 74 7.32 -3.18 17.56
N ARG A 75 8.43 -3.43 18.27
CA ARG A 75 9.78 -3.48 17.69
C ARG A 75 10.20 -4.94 17.49
N ILE A 76 10.75 -5.24 16.32
CA ILE A 76 11.16 -6.59 15.92
C ILE A 76 12.58 -6.52 15.37
N ASP A 77 13.56 -6.91 16.21
CA ASP A 77 14.97 -6.98 15.83
C ASP A 77 15.34 -8.40 15.40
N ARG A 78 16.05 -8.54 14.27
CA ARG A 78 16.46 -9.85 13.72
C ARG A 78 17.83 -9.73 13.04
N PRO A 79 18.72 -10.73 13.18
CA PRO A 79 20.03 -10.71 12.54
C PRO A 79 20.03 -11.25 11.10
N GLU A 80 18.89 -11.74 10.61
CA GLU A 80 18.78 -12.46 9.32
C GLU A 80 17.66 -11.89 8.44
N ASN A 81 17.70 -12.19 7.14
CA ASN A 81 16.63 -11.88 6.19
C ASN A 81 15.41 -12.78 6.43
N SER A 82 14.25 -12.19 6.74
CA SER A 82 13.00 -12.93 6.97
C SER A 82 11.80 -11.98 7.06
N ALA A 83 10.60 -12.56 7.15
CA ALA A 83 9.40 -11.83 7.51
C ALA A 83 9.56 -11.20 8.90
N SER A 84 9.25 -9.90 9.01
CA SER A 84 9.16 -9.23 10.32
C SER A 84 7.76 -9.33 10.88
N PHE A 85 6.75 -9.31 10.02
CA PHE A 85 5.35 -9.48 10.39
C PHE A 85 4.65 -10.40 9.40
N MET A 86 3.83 -11.32 9.91
CA MET A 86 3.13 -12.33 9.12
C MET A 86 1.62 -12.29 9.41
N LEU A 87 0.84 -12.27 8.34
CA LEU A 87 -0.62 -12.31 8.35
C LEU A 87 -1.06 -13.64 7.77
N VAL A 88 -1.50 -14.55 8.64
CA VAL A 88 -2.00 -15.87 8.24
C VAL A 88 -3.51 -15.92 8.44
N ARG A 89 -4.23 -16.34 7.39
CA ARG A 89 -5.63 -16.73 7.49
C ARG A 89 -5.73 -18.24 7.35
N THR A 90 -6.34 -18.89 8.34
CA THR A 90 -6.70 -20.30 8.28
C THR A 90 -8.18 -20.47 7.96
N ASP A 91 -8.58 -21.71 7.70
CA ASP A 91 -9.97 -22.13 7.72
C ASP A 91 -10.56 -22.03 9.15
N PRO A 92 -11.91 -22.11 9.30
CA PRO A 92 -12.56 -22.01 10.61
C PRO A 92 -12.14 -23.09 11.61
N SER A 93 -11.65 -24.26 11.15
CA SER A 93 -11.14 -25.30 12.05
C SER A 93 -9.70 -25.05 12.51
N GLY A 94 -8.99 -24.12 11.86
CA GLY A 94 -7.57 -23.86 12.10
C GLY A 94 -6.62 -24.91 11.51
N SER A 95 -7.14 -25.88 10.74
CA SER A 95 -6.37 -27.01 10.21
C SER A 95 -5.68 -26.70 8.88
N SER A 96 -6.20 -25.76 8.09
CA SER A 96 -5.68 -25.41 6.77
C SER A 96 -5.37 -23.93 6.68
N VAL A 97 -4.20 -23.58 6.14
CA VAL A 97 -3.87 -22.20 5.81
C VAL A 97 -4.50 -21.85 4.47
N TYR A 98 -5.31 -20.80 4.44
CA TYR A 98 -5.88 -20.26 3.20
C TYR A 98 -4.97 -19.24 2.55
N LYS A 99 -4.32 -18.39 3.36
CA LYS A 99 -3.49 -17.31 2.82
C LYS A 99 -2.48 -16.81 3.83
N THR A 100 -1.28 -16.53 3.35
CA THR A 100 -0.23 -15.84 4.09
C THR A 100 0.32 -14.67 3.29
N PHE A 101 0.33 -13.50 3.93
CA PHE A 101 1.12 -12.35 3.50
C PHE A 101 2.19 -12.04 4.55
N VAL A 102 3.36 -11.61 4.09
CA VAL A 102 4.44 -11.18 4.96
C VAL A 102 4.93 -9.79 4.59
N ILE A 103 5.38 -9.07 5.60
CA ILE A 103 6.01 -7.76 5.48
C ILE A 103 7.36 -7.85 6.17
N GLY A 104 8.40 -7.32 5.53
CA GLY A 104 9.73 -7.38 6.10
C GLY A 104 10.73 -6.47 5.40
N VAL A 105 11.92 -6.52 5.94
CA VAL A 105 13.12 -5.90 5.39
C VAL A 105 14.17 -6.99 5.22
N ASP A 106 14.85 -6.95 4.07
CA ASP A 106 16.07 -7.72 3.83
C ASP A 106 17.23 -6.74 3.71
N ALA A 107 18.39 -7.08 4.26
CA ALA A 107 19.57 -6.22 4.24
C ALA A 107 20.84 -7.03 3.94
N ALA A 108 21.81 -6.36 3.30
CA ALA A 108 23.14 -6.88 3.04
C ALA A 108 24.24 -6.05 3.73
N GLY A 109 23.86 -4.97 4.43
CA GLY A 109 24.79 -4.11 5.17
C GLY A 109 24.10 -2.88 5.76
N VAL A 110 24.89 -2.00 6.38
CA VAL A 110 24.42 -0.72 6.94
C VAL A 110 23.82 0.13 5.82
N ASN A 111 22.56 0.55 5.98
CA ASN A 111 21.82 1.33 4.97
C ASN A 111 21.85 0.69 3.57
N ASN A 112 21.88 -0.64 3.49
CA ASN A 112 21.83 -1.38 2.24
C ASN A 112 20.84 -2.54 2.36
N GLY A 113 19.62 -2.29 1.92
CA GLY A 113 18.56 -3.29 1.99
C GLY A 113 17.35 -2.91 1.15
N ASN A 114 16.28 -3.64 1.38
CA ASN A 114 14.99 -3.43 0.73
C ASN A 114 13.86 -3.70 1.70
N PHE A 115 12.73 -3.06 1.45
CA PHE A 115 11.45 -3.36 2.08
C PHE A 115 10.61 -4.17 1.09
N PHE A 116 9.84 -5.13 1.60
CA PHE A 116 8.96 -5.94 0.77
C PHE A 116 7.61 -6.25 1.42
N ILE A 117 6.63 -6.45 0.54
CA ILE A 117 5.39 -7.17 0.82
C ILE A 117 5.36 -8.40 -0.10
N ARG A 118 5.34 -9.58 0.50
CA ARG A 118 5.35 -10.87 -0.22
C ARG A 118 4.07 -11.65 0.04
N ASP A 119 3.69 -12.41 -0.97
CA ASP A 119 2.62 -13.39 -0.92
C ASP A 119 3.25 -14.78 -0.78
N ASN A 120 3.01 -15.42 0.36
CA ASN A 120 3.56 -16.73 0.68
C ASN A 120 2.57 -17.87 0.35
N GLY A 121 1.42 -17.58 -0.26
CA GLY A 121 0.41 -18.60 -0.55
C GLY A 121 -0.12 -19.22 0.74
N THR A 122 0.11 -20.51 0.95
CA THR A 122 -0.29 -21.26 2.15
C THR A 122 0.86 -21.46 3.15
N GLU A 123 2.07 -21.03 2.81
CA GLU A 123 3.24 -21.21 3.67
C GLU A 123 3.18 -20.31 4.90
N THR A 124 3.52 -20.85 6.06
CA THR A 124 3.62 -20.11 7.34
C THR A 124 5.03 -20.12 7.91
N SER A 125 5.98 -20.67 7.15
CA SER A 125 7.41 -20.68 7.44
C SER A 125 8.20 -20.42 6.16
N GLY A 126 9.31 -19.70 6.26
CA GLY A 126 10.24 -19.47 5.14
C GLY A 126 9.92 -18.28 4.24
N ASN A 127 10.68 -18.17 3.15
CA ASN A 127 10.63 -17.04 2.23
C ASN A 127 9.78 -17.43 1.01
N GLY A 128 8.56 -16.87 0.91
CA GLY A 128 7.59 -17.27 -0.10
C GLY A 128 7.90 -16.80 -1.53
N LEU A 129 6.99 -17.17 -2.42
CA LEU A 129 7.24 -17.32 -3.86
C LEU A 129 7.27 -16.00 -4.66
N ALA A 130 6.53 -14.95 -4.25
CA ALA A 130 6.39 -13.75 -5.07
C ALA A 130 6.33 -12.43 -4.28
N VAL A 131 7.17 -11.48 -4.68
CA VAL A 131 7.11 -10.09 -4.21
C VAL A 131 5.97 -9.36 -4.93
N ARG A 132 5.10 -8.70 -4.16
CA ARG A 132 4.01 -7.87 -4.69
C ARG A 132 4.41 -6.41 -4.72
N VAL A 133 4.98 -5.92 -3.63
CA VAL A 133 5.53 -4.57 -3.50
C VAL A 133 6.97 -4.70 -3.03
N PHE A 134 7.86 -3.96 -3.68
CA PHE A 134 9.28 -3.89 -3.38
C PHE A 134 9.69 -2.43 -3.27
N ILE A 135 10.51 -2.08 -2.28
CA ILE A 135 11.15 -0.77 -2.20
C ILE A 135 12.64 -1.02 -2.03
N ASP A 136 13.43 -0.54 -2.98
CA ASP A 136 14.87 -0.70 -2.94
C ASP A 136 15.56 0.37 -2.07
N ASN A 137 16.87 0.24 -1.95
CA ASN A 137 17.70 1.15 -1.15
C ASN A 137 17.73 2.60 -1.69
N GLN A 138 17.31 2.82 -2.94
CA GLN A 138 17.22 4.13 -3.57
C GLN A 138 15.81 4.74 -3.46
N GLY A 139 14.91 4.07 -2.74
CA GLY A 139 13.52 4.46 -2.57
C GLY A 139 12.71 4.33 -3.86
N ARG A 140 13.09 3.43 -4.77
CA ARG A 140 12.31 3.07 -5.96
C ARG A 140 11.29 2.00 -5.58
N VAL A 141 10.04 2.21 -5.96
CA VAL A 141 8.93 1.31 -5.67
C VAL A 141 8.65 0.43 -6.89
N GLY A 142 8.79 -0.88 -6.73
CA GLY A 142 8.37 -1.88 -7.71
C GLY A 142 7.03 -2.50 -7.31
N ILE A 143 6.08 -2.57 -8.25
CA ILE A 143 4.86 -3.39 -8.12
C ILE A 143 4.98 -4.55 -9.11
N GLY A 144 5.04 -5.78 -8.57
CA GLY A 144 5.26 -6.99 -9.37
C GLY A 144 6.68 -7.13 -9.95
N THR A 145 7.65 -6.33 -9.49
CA THR A 145 9.07 -6.41 -9.84
C THR A 145 9.95 -6.11 -8.63
N THR A 146 11.13 -6.73 -8.56
CA THR A 146 12.17 -6.45 -7.54
C THR A 146 13.33 -5.62 -8.10
N SER A 147 13.26 -5.21 -9.36
CA SER A 147 14.30 -4.44 -10.04
C SER A 147 13.70 -3.20 -10.70
N PRO A 148 13.10 -2.28 -9.92
CA PRO A 148 12.44 -1.12 -10.48
C PRO A 148 13.42 -0.25 -11.27
N GLN A 149 13.05 0.14 -12.48
CA GLN A 149 13.88 0.98 -13.35
C GLN A 149 13.73 2.48 -13.06
N GLY A 150 12.64 2.89 -12.39
CA GLY A 150 12.34 4.27 -12.00
C GLY A 150 11.79 4.37 -10.58
N LYS A 151 11.37 5.56 -10.16
CA LYS A 151 10.81 5.78 -8.80
C LYS A 151 9.53 4.96 -8.54
N LEU A 152 8.74 4.74 -9.58
CA LEU A 152 7.64 3.79 -9.59
C LEU A 152 7.77 2.94 -10.86
N ASP A 153 7.81 1.62 -10.70
CA ASP A 153 7.85 0.66 -11.81
C ASP A 153 6.78 -0.41 -11.57
N VAL A 154 5.83 -0.52 -12.50
CA VAL A 154 4.74 -1.48 -12.44
C VAL A 154 4.94 -2.49 -13.54
N ASN A 155 5.21 -3.74 -13.16
CA ASN A 155 5.33 -4.84 -14.10
C ASN A 155 3.95 -5.35 -14.53
N GLY A 156 3.34 -4.67 -15.50
CA GLY A 156 2.04 -5.00 -16.07
C GLY A 156 1.20 -3.77 -16.41
N ALA A 157 -0.04 -4.01 -16.85
CA ALA A 157 -0.97 -2.94 -17.18
C ALA A 157 -1.49 -2.23 -15.92
N ILE A 158 -1.62 -0.89 -16.01
CA ILE A 158 -2.26 -0.07 -14.98
C ILE A 158 -3.71 0.18 -15.40
N TYR A 159 -4.65 -0.39 -14.64
CA TYR A 159 -6.08 -0.14 -14.84
C TYR A 159 -6.56 0.95 -13.88
N GLN A 160 -6.84 2.14 -14.40
CA GLN A 160 -7.39 3.25 -13.63
C GLN A 160 -8.91 3.34 -13.82
N ARG A 161 -9.66 3.50 -12.73
CA ARG A 161 -11.12 3.74 -12.76
C ARG A 161 -11.41 5.17 -12.33
N GLY A 162 -12.39 5.80 -12.98
CA GLY A 162 -12.75 7.19 -12.69
C GLY A 162 -11.69 8.21 -13.13
N PHE A 163 -10.84 7.85 -14.09
CA PHE A 163 -9.93 8.81 -14.70
C PHE A 163 -10.72 9.78 -15.58
N GLN A 164 -10.98 10.97 -15.06
CA GLN A 164 -11.73 12.01 -15.77
C GLN A 164 -10.77 12.98 -16.44
N VAL A 165 -10.64 12.82 -17.75
CA VAL A 165 -9.96 13.77 -18.64
C VAL A 165 -11.00 14.22 -19.64
N HIS A 166 -11.63 15.37 -19.37
CA HIS A 166 -12.63 15.98 -20.24
C HIS A 166 -12.09 17.32 -20.73
N ALA A 167 -12.27 17.58 -22.03
CA ALA A 167 -11.99 18.87 -22.66
C ALA A 167 -13.23 19.45 -23.36
N ASP A 168 -14.40 18.83 -23.18
CA ASP A 168 -15.65 19.08 -23.89
C ASP A 168 -16.12 20.55 -23.86
N TYR A 169 -15.60 21.37 -22.95
CA TYR A 169 -15.86 22.82 -22.89
C TYR A 169 -15.44 23.55 -24.17
N VAL A 170 -14.58 22.97 -25.02
CA VAL A 170 -14.23 23.53 -26.34
C VAL A 170 -15.45 23.64 -27.26
N PHE A 171 -16.50 22.86 -26.99
CA PHE A 171 -17.76 22.88 -27.74
C PHE A 171 -18.84 23.80 -27.15
N ASP A 172 -18.56 24.47 -26.02
CA ASP A 172 -19.51 25.40 -25.41
C ASP A 172 -19.72 26.65 -26.30
N GLN A 173 -20.93 27.22 -26.26
CA GLN A 173 -21.30 28.33 -27.15
C GLN A 173 -20.52 29.63 -26.87
N ASP A 174 -20.06 29.81 -25.64
CA ASP A 174 -19.25 30.94 -25.20
C ASP A 174 -17.75 30.67 -25.30
N TYR A 175 -17.33 29.48 -25.78
CA TYR A 175 -15.93 29.18 -26.02
C TYR A 175 -15.38 30.01 -27.19
N VAL A 176 -14.44 30.90 -26.89
CA VAL A 176 -13.76 31.72 -27.90
C VAL A 176 -12.62 30.91 -28.50
N LEU A 177 -12.90 30.22 -29.61
CA LEU A 177 -11.88 29.54 -30.40
C LEU A 177 -11.08 30.53 -31.23
N GLU A 178 -9.75 30.57 -31.05
CA GLU A 178 -8.86 31.38 -31.87
C GLU A 178 -8.91 31.01 -33.38
N SER A 179 -8.33 31.84 -34.25
CA SER A 179 -8.23 31.47 -35.67
C SER A 179 -7.19 30.35 -35.86
N ILE A 180 -7.33 29.53 -36.92
CA ILE A 180 -6.34 28.49 -37.24
C ILE A 180 -4.96 29.10 -37.53
N GLU A 181 -4.92 30.30 -38.09
CA GLU A 181 -3.67 31.04 -38.36
C GLU A 181 -3.01 31.54 -37.08
N GLU A 182 -3.79 32.03 -36.11
CA GLU A 182 -3.28 32.42 -34.78
C GLU A 182 -2.77 31.21 -34.02
N HIS A 183 -3.55 30.13 -34.02
CA HIS A 183 -3.19 28.87 -33.39
C HIS A 183 -1.91 28.28 -34.01
N ALA A 184 -1.83 28.22 -35.34
CA ALA A 184 -0.63 27.76 -36.06
C ALA A 184 0.59 28.62 -35.78
N ARG A 185 0.42 29.95 -35.77
CA ARG A 185 1.52 30.88 -35.43
C ARG A 185 2.07 30.59 -34.05
N TYR A 186 1.21 30.42 -33.05
CA TYR A 186 1.63 30.06 -31.71
C TYR A 186 2.42 28.75 -31.70
N MET A 187 1.90 27.70 -32.34
CA MET A 187 2.56 26.39 -32.42
C MET A 187 3.95 26.48 -33.07
N TRP A 188 4.09 27.20 -34.17
CA TRP A 188 5.37 27.35 -34.88
C TRP A 188 6.37 28.22 -34.12
N GLU A 189 5.89 29.29 -33.48
CA GLU A 189 6.72 30.19 -32.68
C GLU A 189 7.24 29.51 -31.40
N HIS A 190 6.37 28.82 -30.68
CA HIS A 190 6.68 28.21 -29.39
C HIS A 190 7.14 26.75 -29.49
N LYS A 191 7.02 26.14 -30.69
CA LYS A 191 7.27 24.70 -30.94
C LYS A 191 6.51 23.79 -29.98
N HIS A 192 5.34 24.23 -29.52
CA HIS A 192 4.56 23.58 -28.49
C HIS A 192 3.06 23.88 -28.65
N LEU A 193 2.21 22.94 -28.24
CA LEU A 193 0.76 23.09 -28.28
C LEU A 193 0.30 23.97 -27.11
N LYS A 194 -0.65 24.88 -27.37
CA LYS A 194 -1.06 25.91 -26.41
C LYS A 194 -1.68 25.33 -25.14
N SER A 195 -2.49 24.28 -25.26
CA SER A 195 -3.24 23.70 -24.14
C SER A 195 -2.49 22.56 -23.43
N VAL A 196 -1.39 22.08 -24.00
CA VAL A 196 -0.54 21.06 -23.38
C VAL A 196 0.39 21.74 -22.37
N PRO A 197 0.35 21.39 -21.07
CA PRO A 197 1.31 21.91 -20.11
C PRO A 197 2.75 21.60 -20.54
N ALA A 198 3.61 22.62 -20.51
CA ALA A 198 5.04 22.42 -20.73
C ALA A 198 5.64 21.58 -19.59
N ALA A 199 6.60 20.72 -19.93
CA ALA A 199 7.35 20.01 -18.91
C ALA A 199 8.10 21.00 -18.03
N VAL A 200 7.95 20.87 -16.71
CA VAL A 200 8.77 21.60 -15.75
C VAL A 200 9.93 20.73 -15.32
N LYS A 201 11.06 21.33 -14.96
CA LYS A 201 12.17 20.58 -14.37
C LYS A 201 12.05 20.58 -12.85
N ASP A 202 12.18 19.41 -12.25
CA ASP A 202 12.31 19.30 -10.80
C ASP A 202 13.72 19.75 -10.32
N ALA A 203 13.93 19.68 -9.01
CA ALA A 203 15.21 20.02 -8.39
C ALA A 203 16.38 19.15 -8.88
N ASP A 204 16.09 17.95 -9.41
CA ASP A 204 17.07 17.01 -9.96
C ASP A 204 17.26 17.21 -11.49
N GLY A 205 16.64 18.23 -12.07
CA GLY A 205 16.74 18.57 -13.49
C GLY A 205 15.95 17.65 -14.42
N ARG A 206 15.07 16.80 -13.88
CA ARG A 206 14.24 15.86 -14.65
C ARG A 206 12.95 16.54 -15.07
N GLU A 207 12.49 16.21 -16.28
CA GLU A 207 11.18 16.64 -16.75
C GLU A 207 10.08 15.98 -15.95
N VAL A 208 9.21 16.80 -15.38
CA VAL A 208 8.03 16.40 -14.64
C VAL A 208 6.82 16.96 -15.36
N ILE A 209 5.86 16.07 -15.59
CA ILE A 209 4.61 16.36 -16.24
C ILE A 209 3.50 15.79 -15.35
N GLU A 210 2.50 16.59 -15.04
CA GLU A 210 1.27 16.09 -14.44
C GLU A 210 0.47 15.39 -15.55
N THR A 211 0.40 14.06 -15.47
CA THR A 211 -0.13 13.22 -16.56
C THR A 211 -1.59 13.53 -16.87
N GLY A 212 -2.42 13.86 -15.87
CA GLY A 212 -3.82 14.22 -16.07
C GLY A 212 -4.00 15.49 -16.90
N ALA A 213 -3.29 16.56 -16.54
CA ALA A 213 -3.30 17.84 -17.23
C ALA A 213 -2.69 17.73 -18.63
N HIS A 214 -1.64 16.91 -18.79
CA HIS A 214 -1.06 16.65 -20.10
C HIS A 214 -2.04 15.96 -21.05
N LEU A 215 -2.70 14.89 -20.58
CA LEU A 215 -3.72 14.20 -21.37
C LEU A 215 -4.94 15.10 -21.64
N ARG A 216 -5.32 15.96 -20.69
CA ARG A 216 -6.40 16.95 -20.90
C ARG A 216 -6.03 17.95 -21.98
N GLY A 217 -4.82 18.49 -21.93
CA GLY A 217 -4.32 19.42 -22.94
C GLY A 217 -4.28 18.80 -24.33
N ILE A 218 -3.85 17.54 -24.45
CA ILE A 218 -3.87 16.82 -25.72
C ILE A 218 -5.31 16.67 -26.24
N LEU A 219 -6.26 16.33 -25.37
CA LEU A 219 -7.66 16.19 -25.75
C LEU A 219 -8.26 17.53 -26.21
N GLU A 220 -7.96 18.63 -25.51
CA GLU A 220 -8.38 19.98 -25.90
C GLU A 220 -7.88 20.35 -27.30
N GLU A 221 -6.61 20.11 -27.58
CA GLU A 221 -6.01 20.37 -28.90
C GLU A 221 -6.61 19.49 -29.99
N LEU A 222 -6.93 18.23 -29.67
CA LEU A 222 -7.59 17.33 -30.59
C LEU A 222 -9.00 17.82 -30.93
N GLU A 223 -9.78 18.27 -29.95
CA GLU A 223 -11.13 18.80 -30.16
C GLU A 223 -11.11 20.09 -30.99
N LYS A 224 -10.18 21.02 -30.71
CA LYS A 224 -9.96 22.22 -31.55
C LYS A 224 -9.66 21.85 -32.99
N ALA A 225 -8.78 20.87 -33.21
CA ALA A 225 -8.44 20.41 -34.55
C ALA A 225 -9.66 19.90 -35.32
N HIS A 226 -10.58 19.18 -34.66
CA HIS A 226 -11.82 18.73 -35.29
C HIS A 226 -12.72 19.91 -35.70
N ILE A 227 -12.83 20.96 -34.88
CA ILE A 227 -13.59 22.17 -35.23
C ILE A 227 -12.96 22.88 -36.43
N TYR A 228 -11.63 23.00 -36.49
CA TYR A 228 -10.97 23.62 -37.64
C TYR A 228 -11.15 22.82 -38.93
N ILE A 229 -11.08 21.48 -38.86
CA ILE A 229 -11.32 20.59 -40.01
C ILE A 229 -12.76 20.74 -40.50
N GLU A 230 -13.74 20.82 -39.60
CA GLU A 230 -15.12 21.04 -39.98
C GLU A 230 -15.30 22.38 -40.72
N ARG A 231 -14.78 23.48 -40.16
CA ARG A 231 -14.81 24.81 -40.80
C ARG A 231 -14.15 24.80 -42.17
N LEU A 232 -13.02 24.10 -42.32
CA LEU A 232 -12.34 23.96 -43.59
C LEU A 232 -13.18 23.19 -44.62
N ASN A 233 -13.81 22.08 -44.22
CA ASN A 233 -14.73 21.33 -45.08
C ASN A 233 -15.94 22.16 -45.52
N GLN A 234 -16.54 22.92 -44.60
CA GLN A 234 -17.63 23.84 -44.94
C GLN A 234 -17.18 24.87 -45.98
N ARG A 235 -15.99 25.45 -45.81
CA ARG A 235 -15.42 26.41 -46.76
C ARG A 235 -15.16 25.80 -48.14
N ILE A 236 -14.63 24.58 -48.20
CA ILE A 236 -14.42 23.85 -49.47
C ILE A 236 -15.76 23.65 -50.18
N ALA A 237 -16.80 23.20 -49.47
CA ALA A 237 -18.12 22.98 -50.06
C ALA A 237 -18.75 24.28 -50.60
N GLU A 238 -18.54 25.42 -49.92
CA GLU A 238 -18.97 26.73 -50.42
C GLU A 238 -18.22 27.15 -51.70
N LEU A 239 -16.90 26.93 -51.73
CA LEU A 239 -16.06 27.22 -52.89
C LEU A 239 -16.47 26.36 -54.09
N GLU A 240 -16.72 25.06 -53.89
CA GLU A 240 -17.20 24.14 -54.93
C GLU A 240 -18.56 24.60 -55.50
N LYS A 241 -19.50 25.00 -54.64
CA LYS A 241 -20.79 25.55 -55.09
C LYS A 241 -20.64 26.85 -55.88
N THR A 242 -19.66 27.68 -55.54
CA THR A 242 -19.41 28.95 -56.23
C THR A 242 -18.80 28.70 -57.60
N ILE A 243 -17.85 27.77 -57.69
CA ILE A 243 -17.23 27.35 -58.95
C ILE A 243 -18.26 26.69 -59.88
N ALA A 244 -19.15 25.84 -59.36
CA ALA A 244 -20.19 25.18 -60.15
C ALA A 244 -21.26 26.12 -60.73
N LYS A 245 -21.32 27.39 -60.29
CA LYS A 245 -22.24 28.43 -60.79
C LYS A 245 -21.63 29.33 -61.86
N GLN A 246 -20.32 29.23 -62.12
CA GLN A 246 -19.58 29.97 -63.16
C GLN A 246 -19.53 29.16 -64.45
#